data_AF-A0A7Y5HEN9-F1
#
_entry.id   AF-A0A7Y5HEN9-F1
#
_cell.length_a   1.000
_cell.length_b   1.000
_cell.length_c   1.000
_cell.angle_alpha   90.00
_cell.angle_beta   90.00
_cell.angle_gamma   90.00
#
_symmetry.space_group_name_H-M   'P 1'
#
loop_
_entity.id
_entity.type
_entity.pdbx_description
1 polymer ?
#
loop_
_entity_poly.entity_id
_entity_poly.type
_entity_poly.pdbx_seq_one_letter_code
_entity_poly.pdbx_strand_id
1 'polypeptide(L)'
;MDELLQKHRTFVISVAAGGLVFLLALLLRGCAVYDKDLGLSRATVLRKSEELTKEPVPDERYLRDADRVVEAADARVADLARRIGRTSGGEALWEECIADVLRVIGKDTPERRKDIMERARRLPSAAFSLLLEEARTVFSERAAAAEVEVVPQELGFEQVQEANFARSLAAMAAMARVVDRAISLGVQRVETIAVGSSQAASGGTEEDPFLRSQLIRFRFSGEPGVLAELVKSVNDVDAGGRRLVLDEVQQLGRPVTTRASASGSVEFTVRVILVNLEAREEVAE
;
A
#
# COMPACT_ATOMS: atom_id res chain seq x y z
N MET A 1 36.99 60.34 26.40
CA MET A 1 36.11 59.16 26.25
C MET A 1 35.81 58.87 24.77
N ASP A 2 35.69 59.90 23.92
CA ASP A 2 35.26 59.73 22.52
C ASP A 2 36.22 58.92 21.64
N GLU A 3 37.53 58.97 21.91
CA GLU A 3 38.52 58.24 21.11
C GLU A 3 38.41 56.71 21.25
N LEU A 4 38.07 56.22 22.45
CA LEU A 4 37.83 54.79 22.72
C LEU A 4 36.57 54.30 22.00
N LEU A 5 35.53 55.14 21.98
CA LEU A 5 34.26 54.86 21.34
C LEU A 5 34.40 54.83 19.80
N GLN A 6 35.25 55.71 19.25
CA GLN A 6 35.57 55.72 17.82
C GLN A 6 36.37 54.48 17.41
N LYS A 7 37.39 54.07 18.18
CA LYS A 7 38.16 52.84 17.92
C LYS A 7 37.27 51.59 17.96
N HIS A 8 36.34 51.51 18.91
CA HIS A 8 35.41 50.39 19.00
C HIS A 8 34.45 50.34 17.80
N ARG A 9 33.92 51.48 17.33
CA ARG A 9 33.08 51.51 16.12
C ARG A 9 33.81 51.04 14.88
N THR A 10 35.06 51.48 14.68
CA THR A 10 35.86 51.05 13.52
C THR A 10 36.14 49.55 13.54
N PHE A 11 36.38 48.98 14.73
CA PHE A 11 36.58 47.54 14.89
C PHE A 11 35.30 46.72 14.61
N VAL A 12 34.14 47.17 15.11
CA VAL A 12 32.87 46.47 14.85
C VAL A 12 32.52 46.49 13.36
N ILE A 13 32.77 47.61 12.67
CA ILE A 13 32.52 47.72 11.24
C ILE A 13 33.45 46.80 10.43
N SER A 14 34.73 46.69 10.80
CA SER A 14 35.66 45.81 10.08
C SER A 14 35.33 44.33 10.27
N VAL A 15 34.92 43.92 11.47
CA VAL A 15 34.48 42.54 11.74
C VAL A 15 33.19 42.22 10.99
N ALA A 16 32.23 43.13 10.99
CA ALA A 16 30.98 42.96 10.25
C ALA A 16 31.21 42.84 8.72
N ALA A 17 32.07 43.70 8.17
CA ALA A 17 32.43 43.65 6.75
C ALA A 17 33.16 42.35 6.39
N GLY A 18 34.11 41.91 7.22
CA GLY A 18 34.81 40.63 7.02
C GLY A 18 33.87 39.42 7.09
N GLY A 19 32.95 39.42 8.06
CA GLY A 19 31.93 38.36 8.19
C GLY A 19 30.98 38.29 6.99
N LEU A 20 30.56 39.44 6.47
CA LEU A 20 29.69 39.51 5.28
C LEU A 20 30.39 38.93 4.04
N VAL A 21 31.65 39.28 3.81
CA VAL A 21 32.44 38.77 2.67
C VAL A 21 32.63 37.25 2.78
N PHE A 22 32.89 36.74 3.99
CA PHE A 22 33.04 35.30 4.22
C PHE A 22 31.74 34.52 3.94
N LEU A 23 30.59 35.03 4.41
CA LEU A 23 29.28 34.45 4.11
C LEU A 23 28.98 34.46 2.61
N LEU A 24 29.31 35.55 1.92
CA LEU A 24 29.12 35.65 0.47
C LEU A 24 29.98 34.63 -0.29
N ALA A 25 31.22 34.41 0.14
CA ALA A 25 32.10 33.40 -0.43
C ALA A 25 31.59 31.96 -0.19
N LEU A 26 31.00 31.68 0.99
CA LEU A 26 30.35 30.40 1.28
C LEU A 26 29.12 30.17 0.39
N LEU A 27 28.26 31.18 0.21
CA LEU A 27 27.10 31.10 -0.66
C LEU A 27 27.49 30.86 -2.12
N LEU A 28 28.49 31.59 -2.63
CA LEU A 28 29.00 31.39 -3.99
C LEU A 28 29.60 29.99 -4.21
N ARG A 29 30.32 29.46 -3.20
CA ARG A 29 30.87 28.11 -3.25
C ARG A 29 29.76 27.04 -3.19
N GLY A 30 28.72 27.26 -2.39
CA GLY A 30 27.53 26.40 -2.34
C GLY A 30 26.80 26.34 -3.67
N CYS A 31 26.57 27.50 -4.31
CA CYS A 31 25.94 27.57 -5.63
C CYS A 31 26.77 26.85 -6.71
N ALA A 32 28.10 26.97 -6.68
CA ALA A 32 28.98 26.32 -7.66
C ALA A 32 29.04 24.78 -7.51
N VAL A 33 28.87 24.26 -6.29
CA VAL A 33 28.78 22.80 -6.03
C VAL A 33 27.41 22.27 -6.44
N TYR A 34 26.33 23.03 -6.16
CA TYR A 34 24.97 22.66 -6.52
C TYR A 34 24.78 22.51 -8.03
N ASP A 35 25.41 23.38 -8.84
CA ASP A 35 25.31 23.35 -10.30
C ASP A 35 26.03 22.14 -10.93
N LYS A 36 27.14 21.68 -10.32
CA LYS A 36 27.86 20.47 -10.78
C LYS A 36 27.10 19.18 -10.51
N ASP A 37 26.43 19.07 -9.36
CA ASP A 37 25.65 17.88 -9.00
C ASP A 37 24.33 17.80 -9.79
N LEU A 38 23.72 18.94 -10.12
CA LEU A 38 22.56 19.02 -11.03
C LEU A 38 22.92 18.56 -12.45
N GLY A 39 24.11 18.93 -12.95
CA GLY A 39 24.58 18.50 -14.28
C GLY A 39 24.78 16.98 -14.39
N LEU A 40 25.39 16.36 -13.37
CA LEU A 40 25.60 14.91 -13.32
C LEU A 40 24.28 14.14 -13.16
N SER A 41 23.37 14.67 -12.33
CA SER A 41 22.03 14.11 -12.13
C SER A 41 21.23 14.16 -13.44
N ARG A 42 21.27 15.29 -14.16
CA ARG A 42 20.57 15.46 -15.44
C ARG A 42 21.15 14.57 -16.54
N ALA A 43 22.46 14.40 -16.60
CA ALA A 43 23.10 13.48 -17.55
C ALA A 43 22.74 12.01 -17.28
N THR A 44 22.62 11.63 -16.00
CA THR A 44 22.22 10.28 -15.59
C THR A 44 20.73 10.02 -15.90
N VAL A 45 19.88 11.01 -15.67
CA VAL A 45 18.44 10.95 -16.03
C VAL A 45 18.27 10.89 -17.55
N LEU A 46 19.04 11.65 -18.32
CA LEU A 46 19.00 11.60 -19.78
C LEU A 46 19.46 10.23 -20.32
N ARG A 47 20.55 9.67 -19.81
CA ARG A 47 20.99 8.30 -20.17
C ARG A 47 19.94 7.25 -19.81
N LYS A 48 19.35 7.32 -18.61
CA LYS A 48 18.26 6.42 -18.24
C LYS A 48 17.03 6.61 -19.12
N SER A 49 16.69 7.84 -19.51
CA SER A 49 15.58 8.09 -20.44
C SER A 49 15.88 7.54 -21.84
N GLU A 50 17.14 7.58 -22.29
CA GLU A 50 17.60 7.04 -23.56
C GLU A 50 17.66 5.50 -23.55
N GLU A 51 17.96 4.90 -22.40
CA GLU A 51 17.89 3.45 -22.18
C GLU A 51 16.45 2.96 -22.08
N LEU A 52 15.57 3.69 -21.38
CA LEU A 52 14.14 3.38 -21.28
C LEU A 52 13.40 3.55 -22.61
N THR A 53 13.85 4.46 -23.48
CA THR A 53 13.33 4.58 -24.86
C THR A 53 13.89 3.52 -25.82
N LYS A 54 14.94 2.79 -25.42
CA LYS A 54 15.48 1.63 -26.16
C LYS A 54 14.88 0.30 -25.69
N GLU A 55 14.17 0.28 -24.56
CA GLU A 55 13.38 -0.90 -24.20
C GLU A 55 12.29 -1.11 -25.25
N PRO A 56 11.99 -2.37 -25.63
CA PRO A 56 10.94 -2.63 -26.57
C PRO A 56 9.64 -2.08 -25.95
N VAL A 57 9.14 -1.01 -26.56
CA VAL A 57 7.76 -0.54 -26.35
C VAL A 57 6.90 -1.81 -26.40
N PRO A 58 6.16 -2.14 -25.32
CA PRO A 58 5.29 -3.30 -25.32
C PRO A 58 4.48 -3.24 -26.60
N ASP A 59 4.60 -4.27 -27.43
CA ASP A 59 3.94 -4.31 -28.73
C ASP A 59 2.47 -3.89 -28.53
N GLU A 60 1.91 -3.15 -29.48
CA GLU A 60 0.53 -2.65 -29.43
C GLU A 60 -0.46 -3.80 -29.16
N ARG A 61 -0.08 -5.02 -29.57
CA ARG A 61 -0.76 -6.27 -29.24
C ARG A 61 -0.78 -6.59 -27.73
N TYR A 62 0.36 -6.45 -27.03
CA TYR A 62 0.48 -6.67 -25.59
C TYR A 62 -0.35 -5.65 -24.80
N LEU A 63 -0.31 -4.37 -25.19
CA LEU A 63 -1.12 -3.33 -24.55
C LEU A 63 -2.63 -3.61 -24.73
N ARG A 64 -3.06 -3.95 -25.95
CA ARG A 64 -4.47 -4.32 -26.21
C ARG A 64 -4.91 -5.59 -25.47
N ASP A 65 -4.02 -6.57 -25.31
CA ASP A 65 -4.32 -7.78 -24.55
C ASP A 65 -4.40 -7.50 -23.04
N ALA A 66 -3.56 -6.60 -22.51
CA ALA A 66 -3.65 -6.12 -21.13
C ALA A 66 -4.95 -5.32 -20.89
N ASP A 67 -5.28 -4.38 -21.77
CA ASP A 67 -6.52 -3.60 -21.70
C ASP A 67 -7.76 -4.49 -21.73
N ARG A 68 -7.78 -5.52 -22.59
CA ARG A 68 -8.87 -6.52 -22.61
C ARG A 68 -8.99 -7.32 -21.32
N VAL A 69 -7.87 -7.64 -20.67
CA VAL A 69 -7.87 -8.34 -19.37
C VAL A 69 -8.42 -7.41 -18.28
N VAL A 70 -8.04 -6.13 -18.29
CA VAL A 70 -8.55 -5.12 -17.37
C VAL A 70 -10.05 -4.90 -17.59
N GLU A 71 -10.50 -4.68 -18.83
CA GLU A 71 -11.92 -4.51 -19.16
C GLU A 71 -12.75 -5.75 -18.81
N ALA A 72 -12.23 -6.95 -19.06
CA ALA A 72 -12.90 -8.20 -18.70
C ALA A 72 -12.96 -8.38 -17.17
N ALA A 73 -11.93 -7.94 -16.44
CA ALA A 73 -11.93 -7.92 -14.98
C ALA A 73 -12.97 -6.92 -14.46
N ASP A 74 -12.97 -5.69 -14.96
CA ASP A 74 -13.92 -4.63 -14.58
C ASP A 74 -15.37 -5.02 -14.89
N ALA A 75 -15.65 -5.60 -16.06
CA ALA A 75 -16.99 -6.07 -16.43
C ALA A 75 -17.47 -7.20 -15.50
N ARG A 76 -16.58 -8.14 -15.13
CA ARG A 76 -16.90 -9.20 -14.17
C ARG A 76 -17.12 -8.65 -12.78
N VAL A 77 -16.32 -7.70 -12.35
CA VAL A 77 -16.49 -6.99 -11.07
C VAL A 77 -17.83 -6.26 -11.02
N ALA A 78 -18.20 -5.55 -12.09
CA ALA A 78 -19.45 -4.81 -12.17
C ALA A 78 -20.70 -5.72 -12.22
N ASP A 79 -20.61 -6.89 -12.85
CA ASP A 79 -21.69 -7.89 -12.83
C ASP A 79 -21.84 -8.51 -11.43
N LEU A 80 -20.72 -8.82 -10.79
CA LEU A 80 -20.67 -9.40 -9.46
C LEU A 80 -21.19 -8.43 -8.40
N ALA A 81 -20.76 -7.17 -8.46
CA ALA A 81 -21.31 -6.05 -7.69
C ALA A 81 -22.84 -5.93 -7.83
N ARG A 82 -23.36 -5.94 -9.07
CA ARG A 82 -24.81 -5.85 -9.34
C ARG A 82 -25.61 -7.03 -8.82
N ARG A 83 -25.04 -8.24 -8.83
CA ARG A 83 -25.67 -9.45 -8.28
C ARG A 83 -25.74 -9.43 -6.75
N ILE A 84 -24.84 -8.70 -6.10
CA ILE A 84 -24.62 -8.72 -4.65
C ILE A 84 -25.26 -7.56 -3.92
N GLY A 85 -25.41 -6.39 -4.57
CA GLY A 85 -26.14 -5.23 -4.02
C GLY A 85 -27.62 -5.48 -3.70
N ARG A 86 -28.12 -6.72 -3.82
CA ARG A 86 -29.51 -7.09 -3.56
C ARG A 86 -29.76 -7.84 -2.24
N THR A 87 -28.77 -8.38 -1.51
CA THR A 87 -29.12 -9.43 -0.51
C THR A 87 -28.38 -9.53 0.83
N SER A 88 -27.47 -8.64 1.26
CA SER A 88 -26.89 -8.77 2.62
C SER A 88 -26.85 -7.47 3.42
N GLY A 89 -27.50 -7.46 4.58
CA GLY A 89 -27.41 -6.37 5.56
C GLY A 89 -25.98 -6.17 6.05
N GLY A 90 -25.59 -4.93 6.33
CA GLY A 90 -24.21 -4.57 6.68
C GLY A 90 -23.60 -5.39 7.83
N GLU A 91 -24.41 -5.91 8.76
CA GLU A 91 -23.93 -6.78 9.85
C GLU A 91 -23.40 -8.14 9.38
N ALA A 92 -23.98 -8.75 8.35
CA ALA A 92 -23.48 -10.02 7.82
C ALA A 92 -22.06 -9.86 7.25
N LEU A 93 -21.80 -8.74 6.59
CA LEU A 93 -20.48 -8.39 6.10
C LEU A 93 -19.48 -8.14 7.24
N TRP A 94 -19.93 -7.56 8.36
CA TRP A 94 -19.07 -7.38 9.53
C TRP A 94 -18.65 -8.73 10.09
N GLU A 95 -19.61 -9.62 10.31
CA GLU A 95 -19.36 -10.96 10.84
C GLU A 95 -18.36 -11.71 9.96
N GLU A 96 -18.52 -11.62 8.65
CA GLU A 96 -17.66 -12.29 7.69
C GLU A 96 -16.23 -11.74 7.70
N CYS A 97 -16.06 -10.41 7.69
CA CYS A 97 -14.74 -9.77 7.74
C CYS A 97 -14.05 -10.04 9.08
N ILE A 98 -14.79 -10.01 10.19
CA ILE A 98 -14.28 -10.33 11.52
C ILE A 98 -13.83 -11.78 11.59
N ALA A 99 -14.67 -12.72 11.13
CA ALA A 99 -14.34 -14.13 11.08
C ALA A 99 -13.08 -14.37 10.26
N ASP A 100 -12.92 -13.64 9.15
CA ASP A 100 -11.77 -13.78 8.29
C ASP A 100 -10.46 -13.31 8.93
N VAL A 101 -10.46 -12.12 9.52
CA VAL A 101 -9.29 -11.61 10.27
C VAL A 101 -8.93 -12.59 11.39
N LEU A 102 -9.92 -13.01 12.19
CA LEU A 102 -9.71 -13.96 13.29
C LEU A 102 -9.16 -15.29 12.80
N ARG A 103 -9.61 -15.78 11.64
CA ARG A 103 -9.15 -17.04 11.05
C ARG A 103 -7.69 -16.95 10.63
N VAL A 104 -7.33 -15.90 9.90
CA VAL A 104 -5.96 -15.69 9.44
C VAL A 104 -5.00 -15.62 10.63
N ILE A 105 -5.37 -14.89 11.69
CA ILE A 105 -4.53 -14.77 12.89
C ILE A 105 -4.62 -16.00 13.83
N GLY A 106 -5.42 -17.02 13.49
CA GLY A 106 -5.54 -18.26 14.26
C GLY A 106 -6.32 -18.13 15.57
N LYS A 107 -7.21 -17.15 15.69
CA LYS A 107 -8.04 -16.86 16.87
C LYS A 107 -9.55 -16.99 16.61
N ASP A 108 -9.97 -17.62 15.51
CA ASP A 108 -11.38 -17.80 15.18
C ASP A 108 -12.01 -18.90 16.05
N THR A 109 -12.71 -18.47 17.10
CA THR A 109 -13.62 -19.32 17.87
C THR A 109 -15.03 -18.71 17.87
N PRO A 110 -16.10 -19.53 17.99
CA PRO A 110 -17.46 -19.01 18.04
C PRO A 110 -17.67 -17.95 19.13
N GLU A 111 -17.08 -18.15 20.30
CA GLU A 111 -17.16 -17.23 21.44
C GLU A 111 -16.44 -15.93 21.14
N ARG A 112 -15.24 -16.01 20.54
CA ARG A 112 -14.43 -14.83 20.22
C ARG A 112 -15.09 -14.00 19.13
N ARG A 113 -15.57 -14.65 18.06
CA ARG A 113 -16.30 -13.98 16.98
C ARG A 113 -17.53 -13.26 17.51
N LYS A 114 -18.29 -13.91 18.40
CA LYS A 114 -19.47 -13.32 19.06
C LYS A 114 -19.10 -12.11 19.92
N ASP A 115 -18.06 -12.19 20.75
CA ASP A 115 -17.57 -11.08 21.58
C ASP A 115 -17.17 -9.87 20.72
N ILE A 116 -16.40 -10.09 19.65
CA ILE A 116 -16.01 -9.00 18.75
C ILE A 116 -17.22 -8.42 18.01
N MET A 117 -18.17 -9.25 17.55
CA MET A 117 -19.39 -8.78 16.91
C MET A 117 -20.26 -7.94 17.84
N GLU A 118 -20.41 -8.35 19.09
CA GLU A 118 -21.15 -7.58 20.09
C GLU A 118 -20.48 -6.24 20.38
N ARG A 119 -19.15 -6.21 20.45
CA ARG A 119 -18.39 -4.95 20.55
C ARG A 119 -18.56 -4.10 19.30
N ALA A 120 -18.50 -4.68 18.11
CA ALA A 120 -18.66 -3.96 16.85
C ALA A 120 -20.03 -3.27 16.76
N ARG A 121 -21.10 -3.90 17.25
CA ARG A 121 -22.44 -3.30 17.32
C ARG A 121 -22.52 -2.11 18.27
N ARG A 122 -21.77 -2.12 19.38
CA ARG A 122 -21.82 -1.08 20.42
C ARG A 122 -20.84 0.06 20.16
N LEU A 123 -19.61 -0.31 19.81
CA LEU A 123 -18.44 0.55 19.67
C LEU A 123 -17.57 0.02 18.51
N PRO A 124 -17.93 0.33 17.25
CA PRO A 124 -17.21 -0.14 16.07
C PRO A 124 -15.71 0.18 16.11
N SER A 125 -15.32 1.40 16.50
CA SER A 125 -13.92 1.80 16.65
C SER A 125 -13.16 0.96 17.67
N ALA A 126 -13.75 0.66 18.82
CA ALA A 126 -13.11 -0.17 19.83
C ALA A 126 -12.91 -1.62 19.36
N ALA A 127 -13.90 -2.19 18.64
CA ALA A 127 -13.78 -3.51 18.04
C ALA A 127 -12.70 -3.54 16.95
N PHE A 128 -12.65 -2.51 16.11
CA PHE A 128 -11.64 -2.35 15.07
C PHE A 128 -10.23 -2.30 15.66
N SER A 129 -9.99 -1.41 16.62
CA SER A 129 -8.68 -1.25 17.27
C SER A 129 -8.23 -2.52 17.97
N LEU A 130 -9.15 -3.27 18.56
CA LEU A 130 -8.82 -4.56 19.18
C LEU A 130 -8.36 -5.59 18.13
N LEU A 131 -9.14 -5.78 17.06
CA LEU A 131 -8.76 -6.69 15.97
C LEU A 131 -7.43 -6.30 15.33
N LEU A 132 -7.22 -4.99 15.17
CA LEU A 132 -6.01 -4.42 14.66
C LEU A 132 -4.79 -4.81 15.50
N GLU A 133 -4.83 -4.52 16.80
CA GLU A 133 -3.71 -4.81 17.70
C GLU A 133 -3.43 -6.32 17.79
N GLU A 134 -4.49 -7.15 17.76
CA GLU A 134 -4.32 -8.60 17.71
C GLU A 134 -3.65 -9.07 16.44
N ALA A 135 -4.07 -8.56 15.28
CA ALA A 135 -3.45 -8.89 14.00
C ALA A 135 -1.99 -8.44 13.96
N ARG A 136 -1.70 -7.21 14.42
CA ARG A 136 -0.34 -6.68 14.50
C ARG A 136 0.57 -7.55 15.35
N THR A 137 0.11 -7.97 16.53
CA THR A 137 0.90 -8.81 17.44
C THR A 137 1.20 -10.16 16.78
N VAL A 138 0.17 -10.85 16.27
CA VAL A 138 0.35 -12.17 15.65
C VAL A 138 1.24 -12.10 14.41
N PHE A 139 1.04 -11.11 13.53
CA PHE A 139 1.89 -10.99 12.34
C PHE A 139 3.33 -10.60 12.67
N SER A 140 3.57 -9.78 13.70
CA SER A 140 4.93 -9.47 14.14
C SER A 140 5.65 -10.73 14.64
N GLU A 141 4.95 -11.56 15.42
CA GLU A 141 5.50 -12.83 15.90
C GLU A 141 5.78 -13.82 14.75
N ARG A 142 4.83 -13.97 13.82
CA ARG A 142 5.00 -14.86 12.64
C ARG A 142 6.11 -14.38 11.71
N ALA A 143 6.19 -13.07 11.47
CA ALA A 143 7.24 -12.49 10.65
C ALA A 143 8.62 -12.69 11.29
N ALA A 144 8.75 -12.48 12.60
CA ALA A 144 9.98 -12.76 13.33
C ALA A 144 10.38 -14.23 13.25
N ALA A 145 9.42 -15.16 13.37
CA ALA A 145 9.67 -16.59 13.25
C ALA A 145 10.08 -17.02 11.83
N ALA A 146 9.61 -16.29 10.80
CA ALA A 146 9.92 -16.54 9.39
C ALA A 146 11.09 -15.68 8.86
N GLU A 147 11.79 -14.96 9.73
CA GLU A 147 12.89 -14.03 9.37
C GLU A 147 12.48 -12.94 8.35
N VAL A 148 11.21 -12.53 8.39
CA VAL A 148 10.66 -11.46 7.54
C VAL A 148 10.74 -10.12 8.28
N GLU A 149 11.36 -9.12 7.66
CA GLU A 149 11.41 -7.76 8.21
C GLU A 149 10.05 -7.07 8.02
N VAL A 150 9.36 -6.79 9.12
CA VAL A 150 8.11 -6.01 9.13
C VAL A 150 8.32 -4.79 10.00
N VAL A 151 8.14 -3.59 9.43
CA VAL A 151 8.11 -2.37 10.22
C VAL A 151 6.68 -2.18 10.76
N PRO A 152 6.44 -2.22 12.09
CA PRO A 152 5.08 -2.24 12.63
C PRO A 152 4.24 -1.01 12.29
N GLN A 153 4.87 0.13 12.05
CA GLN A 153 4.22 1.39 11.65
C GLN A 153 3.81 1.40 10.16
N GLU A 154 4.36 0.49 9.35
CA GLU A 154 4.16 0.44 7.89
C GLU A 154 3.03 -0.51 7.48
N LEU A 155 2.34 -1.15 8.45
CA LEU A 155 1.20 -2.03 8.19
C LEU A 155 -0.08 -1.28 7.76
N GLY A 156 -0.05 0.05 7.67
CA GLY A 156 -1.09 0.86 7.01
C GLY A 156 -2.38 1.07 7.80
N PHE A 157 -2.49 0.45 8.96
CA PHE A 157 -3.73 0.41 9.72
C PHE A 157 -4.13 1.75 10.38
N GLU A 158 -3.18 2.67 10.57
CA GLU A 158 -3.45 4.02 11.09
C GLU A 158 -4.27 4.89 10.12
N GLN A 159 -4.33 4.53 8.84
CA GLN A 159 -5.02 5.29 7.79
C GLN A 159 -6.52 4.97 7.69
N VAL A 160 -6.98 3.98 8.46
CA VAL A 160 -8.34 3.48 8.37
C VAL A 160 -9.27 4.32 9.27
N GLN A 161 -9.94 5.29 8.66
CA GLN A 161 -10.85 6.21 9.38
C GLN A 161 -12.22 5.58 9.67
N GLU A 162 -12.81 5.94 10.80
CA GLU A 162 -14.09 5.43 11.33
C GLU A 162 -15.29 5.67 10.41
N ALA A 163 -15.17 6.61 9.46
CA ALA A 163 -16.27 7.03 8.59
C ALA A 163 -16.94 5.90 7.80
N ASN A 164 -16.31 4.71 7.69
CA ASN A 164 -16.91 3.53 7.08
C ASN A 164 -16.38 2.22 7.67
N PHE A 165 -16.80 1.87 8.89
CA PHE A 165 -16.38 0.65 9.60
C PHE A 165 -16.42 -0.63 8.74
N ALA A 166 -17.46 -0.83 7.92
CA ALA A 166 -17.53 -2.00 7.02
C ALA A 166 -16.38 -2.03 5.99
N ARG A 167 -16.05 -0.88 5.39
CA ARG A 167 -14.92 -0.76 4.44
C ARG A 167 -13.59 -0.97 5.15
N SER A 168 -13.45 -0.38 6.33
CA SER A 168 -12.30 -0.55 7.20
C SER A 168 -12.03 -2.02 7.54
N LEU A 169 -13.06 -2.77 7.92
CA LEU A 169 -12.98 -4.20 8.19
C LEU A 169 -12.61 -5.00 6.94
N ALA A 170 -13.18 -4.67 5.78
CA ALA A 170 -12.86 -5.31 4.52
C ALA A 170 -11.39 -5.12 4.12
N ALA A 171 -10.89 -3.89 4.25
CA ALA A 171 -9.50 -3.59 4.00
C ALA A 171 -8.58 -4.35 4.97
N MET A 172 -8.95 -4.40 6.26
CA MET A 172 -8.21 -5.17 7.25
C MET A 172 -8.16 -6.66 6.91
N ALA A 173 -9.29 -7.26 6.53
CA ALA A 173 -9.36 -8.65 6.09
C ALA A 173 -8.45 -8.92 4.89
N ALA A 174 -8.49 -8.05 3.87
CA ALA A 174 -7.61 -8.15 2.71
C ALA A 174 -6.13 -8.01 3.09
N MET A 175 -5.78 -7.00 3.88
CA MET A 175 -4.41 -6.79 4.38
C MET A 175 -3.91 -8.01 5.15
N ALA A 176 -4.71 -8.54 6.07
CA ALA A 176 -4.36 -9.71 6.86
C ALA A 176 -4.01 -10.91 5.97
N ARG A 177 -4.81 -11.19 4.93
CA ARG A 177 -4.53 -12.29 4.00
C ARG A 177 -3.25 -12.08 3.20
N VAL A 178 -3.07 -10.89 2.62
CA VAL A 178 -1.89 -10.61 1.78
C VAL A 178 -0.62 -10.68 2.63
N VAL A 179 -0.65 -10.16 3.85
CA VAL A 179 0.48 -10.22 4.79
C VAL A 179 0.76 -11.65 5.24
N ASP A 180 -0.28 -12.42 5.62
CA ASP A 180 -0.12 -13.83 6.00
C ASP A 180 0.51 -14.66 4.88
N ARG A 181 0.06 -14.41 3.64
CA ARG A 181 0.59 -15.08 2.46
C ARG A 181 2.01 -14.66 2.15
N ALA A 182 2.34 -13.37 2.27
CA ALA A 182 3.70 -12.86 2.09
C ALA A 182 4.68 -13.49 3.10
N ILE A 183 4.27 -13.59 4.38
CA ILE A 183 5.06 -14.25 5.43
C ILE A 183 5.22 -15.75 5.11
N SER A 184 4.14 -16.43 4.74
CA SER A 184 4.16 -17.87 4.42
C SER A 184 5.04 -18.20 3.22
N LEU A 185 5.18 -17.27 2.27
CA LEU A 185 6.03 -17.42 1.09
C LEU A 185 7.49 -17.02 1.34
N GLY A 186 7.82 -16.47 2.52
CA GLY A 186 9.18 -16.03 2.85
C GLY A 186 9.61 -14.75 2.11
N VAL A 187 8.69 -13.81 1.91
CA VAL A 187 9.04 -12.45 1.45
C VAL A 187 10.05 -11.85 2.44
N GLN A 188 11.11 -11.19 1.95
CA GLN A 188 12.19 -10.71 2.83
C GLN A 188 11.73 -9.54 3.70
N ARG A 189 10.95 -8.61 3.13
CA ARG A 189 10.50 -7.40 3.82
C ARG A 189 9.14 -6.90 3.34
N VAL A 190 8.33 -6.46 4.28
CA VAL A 190 7.09 -5.70 4.05
C VAL A 190 7.39 -4.22 4.28
N GLU A 191 7.41 -3.41 3.21
CA GLU A 191 7.87 -2.01 3.26
C GLU A 191 6.74 -1.01 3.47
N THR A 192 5.59 -1.18 2.83
CA THR A 192 4.50 -0.23 3.03
C THR A 192 3.18 -0.86 2.65
N ILE A 193 2.19 -0.66 3.50
CA ILE A 193 0.79 -0.88 3.19
C ILE A 193 0.09 0.47 3.32
N ALA A 194 -0.53 0.94 2.25
CA ALA A 194 -1.23 2.22 2.23
C ALA A 194 -2.66 2.03 1.74
N VAL A 195 -3.62 2.57 2.47
CA VAL A 195 -5.04 2.47 2.15
C VAL A 195 -5.45 3.77 1.47
N GLY A 196 -5.52 3.75 0.14
CA GLY A 196 -5.92 4.88 -0.67
C GLY A 196 -7.43 5.09 -0.65
N SER A 197 -7.86 6.36 -0.62
CA SER A 197 -9.22 6.70 -1.04
C SER A 197 -9.26 6.74 -2.56
N SER A 198 -10.16 5.97 -3.18
CA SER A 198 -10.43 6.08 -4.62
C SER A 198 -11.12 7.42 -4.88
N GLN A 199 -10.34 8.51 -4.98
CA GLN A 199 -10.84 9.83 -5.34
C GLN A 199 -10.97 10.02 -6.87
N ALA A 200 -10.45 9.11 -7.68
CA ALA A 200 -10.30 9.31 -9.12
C ALA A 200 -11.45 8.76 -10.01
N ALA A 201 -12.39 7.98 -9.47
CA ALA A 201 -13.56 7.54 -10.25
C ALA A 201 -14.72 8.55 -10.13
N SER A 202 -14.48 9.78 -10.56
CA SER A 202 -15.50 10.83 -10.68
C SER A 202 -16.46 10.49 -11.82
N GLY A 203 -17.66 10.01 -11.49
CA GLY A 203 -18.74 9.81 -12.47
C GLY A 203 -19.86 8.85 -12.07
N GLY A 204 -19.68 8.04 -11.02
CA GLY A 204 -20.73 7.13 -10.53
C GLY A 204 -21.79 7.88 -9.72
N THR A 205 -23.05 7.77 -10.13
CA THR A 205 -24.22 8.24 -9.38
C THR A 205 -24.21 7.68 -7.95
N GLU A 206 -24.63 8.53 -7.02
CA GLU A 206 -24.41 8.47 -5.57
C GLU A 206 -25.06 7.28 -4.82
N GLU A 207 -25.65 6.32 -5.52
CA GLU A 207 -26.62 5.38 -4.93
C GLU A 207 -26.06 4.08 -4.36
N ASP A 208 -24.75 3.81 -4.45
CA ASP A 208 -24.21 2.57 -3.89
C ASP A 208 -22.98 2.82 -2.98
N PRO A 209 -23.18 3.05 -1.67
CA PRO A 209 -22.09 3.32 -0.72
C PRO A 209 -21.15 2.11 -0.55
N PHE A 210 -21.53 0.94 -1.05
CA PHE A 210 -20.80 -0.32 -0.93
C PHE A 210 -19.97 -0.68 -2.18
N LEU A 211 -20.20 -0.02 -3.33
CA LEU A 211 -19.46 -0.29 -4.58
C LEU A 211 -18.21 0.57 -4.76
N ARG A 212 -17.88 1.44 -3.80
CA ARG A 212 -16.63 2.22 -3.85
C ARG A 212 -15.47 1.32 -3.47
N SER A 213 -14.87 0.73 -4.50
CA SER A 213 -13.61 0.02 -4.46
C SER A 213 -12.58 0.73 -3.57
N GLN A 214 -12.03 0.00 -2.60
CA GLN A 214 -10.92 0.48 -1.80
C GLN A 214 -9.62 -0.01 -2.40
N LEU A 215 -8.69 0.92 -2.62
CA LEU A 215 -7.38 0.60 -3.16
C LEU A 215 -6.40 0.44 -2.01
N ILE A 216 -5.79 -0.73 -1.92
CA ILE A 216 -4.75 -1.00 -0.95
C ILE A 216 -3.46 -1.22 -1.73
N ARG A 217 -2.51 -0.33 -1.50
CA ARG A 217 -1.20 -0.40 -2.12
C ARG A 217 -0.27 -1.16 -1.19
N PHE A 218 0.40 -2.16 -1.72
CA PHE A 218 1.40 -2.95 -1.01
C PHE A 218 2.75 -2.79 -1.69
N ARG A 219 3.79 -2.62 -0.87
CA ARG A 219 5.18 -2.66 -1.29
C ARG A 219 5.93 -3.72 -0.50
N PHE A 220 6.54 -4.65 -1.22
CA PHE A 220 7.30 -5.77 -0.69
C PHE A 220 8.68 -5.82 -1.34
N SER A 221 9.67 -6.34 -0.62
CA SER A 221 10.96 -6.72 -1.20
C SER A 221 11.32 -8.16 -0.87
N GLY A 222 11.99 -8.83 -1.81
CA GLY A 222 12.26 -10.26 -1.73
C GLY A 222 12.82 -10.86 -3.01
N GLU A 223 12.88 -12.18 -3.05
CA GLU A 223 13.26 -12.90 -4.25
C GLU A 223 12.19 -12.73 -5.34
N PRO A 224 12.56 -12.45 -6.62
CA PRO A 224 11.58 -12.26 -7.69
C PRO A 224 10.59 -13.42 -7.87
N GLY A 225 11.03 -14.67 -7.67
CA GLY A 225 10.16 -15.84 -7.74
C GLY A 225 9.07 -15.84 -6.66
N VAL A 226 9.46 -15.53 -5.42
CA VAL A 226 8.57 -15.40 -4.27
C VAL A 226 7.56 -14.26 -4.47
N LEU A 227 8.02 -13.10 -4.97
CA LEU A 227 7.14 -11.96 -5.21
C LEU A 227 6.14 -12.22 -6.36
N ALA A 228 6.55 -12.94 -7.41
CA ALA A 228 5.66 -13.35 -8.48
C ALA A 228 4.60 -14.36 -7.99
N GLU A 229 4.99 -15.30 -7.13
CA GLU A 229 4.05 -16.22 -6.48
C GLU A 229 3.06 -15.49 -5.56
N LEU A 230 3.53 -14.49 -4.82
CA LEU A 230 2.66 -13.64 -4.00
C LEU A 230 1.59 -12.95 -4.87
N VAL A 231 2.00 -12.23 -5.91
CA VAL A 231 1.09 -11.53 -6.84
C VAL A 231 0.08 -12.49 -7.47
N LYS A 232 0.50 -13.71 -7.83
CA LYS A 232 -0.39 -14.75 -8.34
C LYS A 232 -1.41 -15.18 -7.29
N SER A 233 -0.95 -15.45 -6.07
CA SER A 233 -1.80 -15.93 -4.97
C SER A 233 -2.83 -14.89 -4.49
N VAL A 234 -2.57 -13.60 -4.68
CA VAL A 234 -3.56 -12.56 -4.39
C VAL A 234 -4.80 -12.71 -5.30
N ASN A 235 -4.62 -13.18 -6.54
CA ASN A 235 -5.73 -13.37 -7.48
C ASN A 235 -6.45 -14.71 -7.35
N ASP A 236 -5.91 -15.62 -6.53
CA ASP A 236 -6.49 -16.93 -6.29
C ASP A 236 -7.77 -16.81 -5.46
N VAL A 237 -8.72 -17.67 -5.77
CA VAL A 237 -9.99 -17.73 -5.05
C VAL A 237 -9.74 -18.46 -3.73
N ASP A 238 -10.11 -17.82 -2.61
CA ASP A 238 -9.98 -18.46 -1.30
C ASP A 238 -10.98 -19.62 -1.14
N ALA A 239 -10.78 -20.45 -0.11
CA ALA A 239 -11.67 -21.56 0.19
C ALA A 239 -13.12 -21.13 0.52
N GLY A 240 -13.35 -19.84 0.79
CA GLY A 240 -14.66 -19.22 0.97
C GLY A 240 -15.24 -18.62 -0.32
N GLY A 241 -14.62 -18.87 -1.47
CA GLY A 241 -15.04 -18.36 -2.78
C GLY A 241 -14.61 -16.92 -3.06
N ARG A 242 -14.11 -16.17 -2.07
CA ARG A 242 -13.79 -14.76 -2.25
C ARG A 242 -12.56 -14.58 -3.11
N ARG A 243 -12.56 -13.47 -3.85
CA ARG A 243 -11.46 -13.09 -4.72
C ARG A 243 -11.01 -11.67 -4.40
N LEU A 244 -9.76 -11.53 -3.98
CA LEU A 244 -9.09 -10.24 -4.06
C LEU A 244 -8.76 -10.02 -5.53
N VAL A 245 -9.19 -8.89 -6.09
CA VAL A 245 -8.89 -8.57 -7.47
C VAL A 245 -7.70 -7.62 -7.46
N LEU A 246 -6.60 -8.08 -8.03
CA LEU A 246 -5.47 -7.22 -8.26
C LEU A 246 -5.85 -6.21 -9.35
N ASP A 247 -5.68 -4.92 -9.03
CA ASP A 247 -6.11 -3.83 -9.91
C ASP A 247 -4.98 -3.40 -10.84
N GLU A 248 -3.81 -3.18 -10.26
CA GLU A 248 -2.67 -2.61 -10.96
C GLU A 248 -1.38 -3.11 -10.32
N VAL A 249 -0.44 -3.61 -11.13
CA VAL A 249 0.94 -3.84 -10.70
C VAL A 249 1.78 -2.68 -11.25
N GLN A 250 2.11 -1.71 -10.41
CA GLN A 250 2.83 -0.51 -10.86
C GLN A 250 4.31 -0.78 -11.10
N GLN A 251 4.92 -1.68 -10.32
CA GLN A 251 6.35 -1.96 -10.45
C GLN A 251 6.66 -3.42 -10.08
N LEU A 252 7.06 -4.22 -11.06
CA LEU A 252 7.85 -5.43 -10.83
C LEU A 252 9.32 -5.03 -10.97
N GLY A 253 9.99 -4.81 -9.86
CA GLY A 253 11.39 -4.39 -9.85
C GLY A 253 12.22 -5.36 -10.69
N ARG A 254 12.97 -4.82 -11.66
CA ARG A 254 14.03 -5.58 -12.29
C ARG A 254 15.02 -5.99 -11.21
N PRO A 255 15.48 -7.26 -11.18
CA PRO A 255 16.51 -7.67 -10.23
C PRO A 255 17.68 -6.71 -10.38
N VAL A 256 18.02 -5.99 -9.32
CA VAL A 256 19.24 -5.18 -9.29
C VAL A 256 20.39 -6.18 -9.25
N THR A 257 20.93 -6.51 -10.42
CA THR A 257 22.09 -7.40 -10.56
C THR A 257 23.35 -6.69 -10.08
N THR A 258 23.45 -6.45 -8.79
CA THR A 258 24.71 -6.29 -8.08
C THR A 258 25.07 -7.65 -7.48
N ARG A 259 26.27 -8.12 -7.81
CA ARG A 259 26.76 -9.51 -7.82
C ARG A 259 26.77 -10.29 -6.48
N ALA A 260 25.99 -9.91 -5.46
CA ALA A 260 26.00 -10.58 -4.16
C ALA A 260 24.61 -10.88 -3.54
N SER A 261 23.52 -10.29 -4.03
CA SER A 261 22.15 -10.68 -3.66
C SER A 261 21.18 -9.96 -4.60
N ALA A 262 20.45 -10.70 -5.43
CA ALA A 262 19.46 -10.11 -6.34
C ALA A 262 18.12 -9.96 -5.62
N SER A 263 18.03 -9.03 -4.67
CA SER A 263 16.75 -8.64 -4.08
C SER A 263 15.98 -7.76 -5.06
N GLY A 264 14.74 -8.13 -5.37
CA GLY A 264 13.80 -7.30 -6.10
C GLY A 264 12.85 -6.58 -5.14
N SER A 265 12.28 -5.46 -5.56
CA SER A 265 11.12 -4.86 -4.90
C SER A 265 9.93 -4.92 -5.85
N VAL A 266 8.74 -5.13 -5.29
CA VAL A 266 7.48 -5.18 -6.02
C VAL A 266 6.47 -4.27 -5.34
N GLU A 267 5.83 -3.42 -6.13
CA GLU A 267 4.74 -2.55 -5.71
C GLU A 267 3.50 -2.86 -6.54
N PHE A 268 2.41 -3.25 -5.87
CA PHE A 268 1.13 -3.51 -6.50
C PHE A 268 -0.02 -2.95 -5.67
N THR A 269 -1.11 -2.65 -6.37
CA THR A 269 -2.36 -2.18 -5.79
C THR A 269 -3.41 -3.27 -5.93
N VAL A 270 -4.00 -3.65 -4.81
CA VAL A 270 -5.15 -4.55 -4.76
C VAL A 270 -6.40 -3.70 -4.63
N ARG A 271 -7.36 -3.95 -5.51
CA ARG A 271 -8.71 -3.41 -5.38
C ARG A 271 -9.50 -4.40 -4.55
N VAL A 272 -9.81 -4.00 -3.31
CA VAL A 272 -10.68 -4.81 -2.46
C VAL A 272 -12.10 -4.59 -2.91
N ILE A 273 -12.71 -5.65 -3.42
CA ILE A 273 -14.11 -5.71 -3.77
C ILE A 273 -14.72 -6.72 -2.80
N LEU A 274 -15.60 -6.24 -1.94
CA LEU A 274 -16.37 -7.12 -1.07
C LEU A 274 -17.42 -7.82 -1.91
N VAL A 275 -17.32 -9.14 -1.96
CA VAL A 275 -18.19 -9.99 -2.75
C VAL A 275 -18.75 -11.05 -1.81
N ASN A 276 -20.04 -10.95 -1.47
CA ASN A 276 -20.75 -12.04 -0.83
C ASN A 276 -21.18 -13.04 -1.93
N LEU A 277 -20.66 -14.28 -1.88
CA LEU A 277 -20.91 -15.30 -2.92
C LEU A 277 -22.01 -16.30 -2.57
N GLU A 278 -22.77 -16.09 -1.50
CA GLU A 278 -23.83 -17.02 -1.09
C GLU A 278 -25.08 -17.04 -1.99
N ALA A 279 -24.98 -16.62 -3.25
CA ALA A 279 -26.06 -16.74 -4.24
C ALA A 279 -25.82 -17.87 -5.27
N ARG A 280 -25.10 -18.94 -4.90
CA ARG A 280 -24.77 -20.03 -5.84
C ARG A 280 -25.66 -21.29 -5.77
N GLU A 281 -26.69 -21.34 -4.93
CA GLU A 281 -27.55 -22.54 -4.84
C GLU A 281 -28.96 -22.44 -5.46
N GLU A 282 -29.39 -21.31 -6.03
CA GLU A 282 -30.77 -21.18 -6.57
C GLU A 282 -30.91 -21.05 -8.11
N VAL A 283 -29.89 -21.38 -8.91
CA VAL A 283 -30.01 -21.36 -10.39
C VAL A 283 -29.75 -22.73 -11.03
N ALA A 284 -30.10 -23.79 -10.30
CA ALA A 284 -30.14 -25.15 -10.84
C ALA A 284 -31.45 -25.85 -10.50
N GLU A 285 -32.58 -25.22 -10.87
CA GLU A 285 -33.84 -25.92 -11.19
C GLU A 285 -34.39 -25.37 -12.52
#